data_AF-A0A7X4ATA2-F1
#
_entry.id   AF-A0A7X4ATA2-F1
#
_cell.length_a   1.000
_cell.length_b   1.000
_cell.length_c   1.000
_cell.angle_alpha   90.00
_cell.angle_beta   90.00
_cell.angle_gamma   90.00
#
_symmetry.space_group_name_H-M   'P 1'
#
loop_
_entity.id
_entity.type
_entity.pdbx_description
1 polymer ?
#
loop_
_entity_poly.entity_id
_entity_poly.type
_entity_poly.pdbx_seq_one_letter_code
_entity_poly.pdbx_strand_id
1 'polypeptide(L)'
;MAICIMIYNTFWWGGPGVTPETMHRLRNAEHVVALKYSSPPDRDYDEMQEYSDYFNVINNGGKPVRCHQLGGRGYITSTATAYAPFDLNFWTLLEAKKYDEAQAEMDKVDSKFKDWRVKNKDHSGGYQHLKAYMKVVGMDCGETREPSHWLSDELMDELRDIFREIGWPVKG
;
A
#
# COMPACT_ATOMS: atom_id res chain seq x y z
N MET A 1 26.70 -15.43 1.21
CA MET A 1 25.73 -14.32 1.37
C MET A 1 24.36 -14.95 1.53
N ALA A 2 23.70 -14.74 2.66
CA ALA A 2 22.37 -15.28 2.92
C ALA A 2 21.31 -14.30 2.38
N ILE A 3 20.28 -14.81 1.70
CA ILE A 3 19.14 -14.01 1.23
C ILE A 3 18.09 -13.96 2.33
N CYS A 4 17.63 -12.76 2.67
CA CYS A 4 16.49 -12.54 3.56
C CYS A 4 15.17 -12.68 2.80
N ILE A 5 14.19 -13.31 3.42
CA ILE A 5 12.87 -13.62 2.84
C ILE A 5 11.81 -12.80 3.58
N MET A 6 10.92 -12.19 2.80
CA MET A 6 9.70 -11.54 3.28
C MET A 6 8.49 -12.36 2.85
N ILE A 7 7.69 -12.82 3.81
CA ILE A 7 6.41 -13.47 3.51
C ILE A 7 5.44 -12.40 2.99
N TYR A 8 4.68 -12.71 1.95
CA TYR A 8 3.68 -11.82 1.38
C TYR A 8 2.26 -12.40 1.51
N ASN A 9 1.52 -11.97 2.53
CA ASN A 9 0.16 -12.47 2.81
C ASN A 9 -0.89 -11.66 2.04
N THR A 10 -1.41 -12.23 0.93
CA THR A 10 -2.24 -11.53 -0.06
C THR A 10 -3.44 -12.38 -0.50
N PHE A 11 -4.27 -12.76 0.46
CA PHE A 11 -5.37 -13.71 0.29
C PHE A 11 -6.42 -13.31 -0.77
N TRP A 12 -6.56 -12.01 -1.07
CA TRP A 12 -7.54 -11.52 -2.04
C TRP A 12 -7.24 -11.86 -3.51
N TRP A 13 -6.11 -12.53 -3.80
CA TRP A 13 -5.80 -13.08 -5.12
C TRP A 13 -6.23 -14.55 -5.30
N GLY A 14 -7.22 -15.00 -4.52
CA GLY A 14 -7.84 -16.32 -4.68
C GLY A 14 -7.13 -17.47 -3.95
N GLY A 15 -6.17 -17.16 -3.08
CA GLY A 15 -5.52 -18.12 -2.19
C GLY A 15 -5.93 -17.95 -0.73
N PRO A 16 -5.89 -19.00 0.10
CA PRO A 16 -6.11 -18.85 1.53
C PRO A 16 -5.02 -17.96 2.15
N GLY A 17 -5.39 -17.18 3.17
CA GLY A 17 -4.42 -16.46 3.98
C GLY A 17 -3.51 -17.44 4.74
N VAL A 18 -2.25 -17.07 4.94
CA VAL A 18 -1.32 -17.87 5.73
C VAL A 18 -1.83 -17.99 7.17
N THR A 19 -1.83 -19.21 7.72
CA THR A 19 -2.37 -19.47 9.07
C THR A 19 -1.40 -18.96 10.16
N PRO A 20 -1.90 -18.59 11.35
CA PRO A 20 -1.03 -18.19 12.46
C PRO A 20 -0.05 -19.30 12.83
N GLU A 21 -0.53 -20.56 12.85
CA GLU A 21 0.31 -21.75 13.05
C GLU A 21 1.49 -21.80 12.07
N THR A 22 1.24 -21.53 10.78
CA THR A 22 2.30 -21.48 9.77
C THR A 22 3.27 -20.33 10.03
N MET A 23 2.76 -19.14 10.40
CA MET A 23 3.62 -18.00 10.77
C MET A 23 4.52 -18.33 11.96
N HIS A 24 3.99 -18.97 13.00
CA HIS A 24 4.78 -19.40 14.17
C HIS A 24 5.87 -20.39 13.82
N ARG A 25 5.59 -21.34 12.92
CA ARG A 25 6.62 -22.27 12.45
C ARG A 25 7.73 -21.53 11.69
N LEU A 26 7.36 -20.56 10.87
CA LEU A 26 8.28 -19.79 10.04
C LEU A 26 9.14 -18.79 10.84
N ARG A 27 8.73 -18.40 12.05
CA ARG A 27 9.54 -17.50 12.91
C ARG A 27 10.91 -18.08 13.28
N ASN A 28 11.04 -19.41 13.26
CA ASN A 28 12.28 -20.12 13.58
C ASN A 28 13.15 -20.38 12.34
N ALA A 29 12.69 -20.01 11.14
CA ALA A 29 13.48 -20.13 9.93
C ALA A 29 14.42 -18.94 9.82
N GLU A 30 15.74 -19.18 9.91
CA GLU A 30 16.79 -18.15 10.00
C GLU A 30 16.67 -17.04 8.93
N HIS A 31 16.20 -17.38 7.74
CA HIS A 31 16.14 -16.46 6.61
C HIS A 31 14.82 -15.69 6.51
N VAL A 32 13.79 -16.02 7.29
CA VAL A 32 12.48 -15.37 7.23
C VAL A 32 12.44 -14.23 8.24
N VAL A 33 12.61 -13.00 7.76
CA VAL A 33 12.87 -11.83 8.62
C VAL A 33 11.76 -10.78 8.60
N ALA A 34 10.82 -10.90 7.65
CA ALA A 34 9.79 -9.89 7.43
C ALA A 34 8.48 -10.50 6.95
N LEU A 35 7.40 -9.75 7.19
CA LEU A 35 6.05 -10.13 6.83
C LEU A 35 5.32 -8.92 6.24
N LYS A 36 5.04 -8.94 4.95
CA LYS A 36 4.12 -8.01 4.30
C LYS A 36 2.69 -8.51 4.56
N TYR A 37 2.02 -7.89 5.53
CA TYR A 37 0.80 -8.42 6.16
C TYR A 37 -0.45 -7.57 5.93
N SER A 38 -1.54 -8.26 5.65
CA SER A 38 -2.91 -7.79 5.87
C SER A 38 -3.71 -8.94 6.49
N SER A 39 -4.63 -8.61 7.39
CA SER A 39 -5.44 -9.61 8.10
C SER A 39 -6.54 -10.15 7.19
N PRO A 40 -6.68 -11.49 7.06
CA PRO A 40 -7.83 -12.10 6.42
C PRO A 40 -9.17 -11.63 7.01
N PRO A 41 -10.28 -11.62 6.25
CA PRO A 41 -11.55 -11.05 6.70
C PRO A 41 -12.19 -11.77 7.90
N ASP A 42 -11.77 -13.02 8.13
CA ASP A 42 -12.18 -13.89 9.24
C ASP A 42 -11.35 -13.70 10.51
N ARG A 43 -10.42 -12.74 10.55
CA ARG A 43 -9.54 -12.48 11.69
C ARG A 43 -9.57 -11.02 12.11
N ASP A 44 -9.26 -10.77 13.38
CA ASP A 44 -9.06 -9.40 13.85
C ASP A 44 -7.83 -8.82 13.14
N TYR A 45 -7.89 -7.53 12.80
CA TYR A 45 -6.73 -6.82 12.29
C TYR A 45 -5.62 -6.76 13.34
N ASP A 46 -5.98 -6.56 14.60
CA ASP A 46 -5.04 -6.30 15.68
C ASP A 46 -4.24 -7.54 16.11
N GLU A 47 -4.67 -8.75 15.73
CA GLU A 47 -3.89 -9.99 15.85
C GLU A 47 -2.51 -9.88 15.21
N MET A 48 -2.33 -8.96 14.25
CA MET A 48 -1.02 -8.69 13.64
C MET A 48 0.06 -8.28 14.64
N GLN A 49 -0.32 -7.77 15.81
CA GLN A 49 0.62 -7.38 16.87
C GLN A 49 1.52 -8.54 17.27
N GLU A 50 0.98 -9.76 17.32
CA GLU A 50 1.72 -10.98 17.65
C GLU A 50 2.91 -11.21 16.70
N TYR A 51 2.79 -10.80 15.44
CA TYR A 51 3.85 -10.99 14.46
C TYR A 51 4.96 -9.95 14.57
N SER A 52 4.67 -8.78 15.13
CA SER A 52 5.64 -7.67 15.24
C SER A 52 6.78 -7.95 16.23
N ASP A 53 6.60 -8.92 17.13
CA ASP A 53 7.65 -9.37 18.05
C ASP A 53 8.71 -10.24 17.36
N TYR A 54 8.37 -10.88 16.24
CA TYR A 54 9.23 -11.86 15.57
C TYR A 54 9.66 -11.42 14.16
N PHE A 55 8.82 -10.67 13.46
CA PHE A 55 9.03 -10.25 12.09
C PHE A 55 9.03 -8.72 11.98
N ASN A 56 9.76 -8.20 10.99
CA ASN A 56 9.50 -6.85 10.50
C ASN A 56 8.17 -6.85 9.74
N VAL A 57 7.09 -6.45 10.42
CA VAL A 57 5.76 -6.41 9.80
C VAL A 57 5.63 -5.15 8.95
N ILE A 58 5.37 -5.33 7.66
CA ILE A 58 5.11 -4.27 6.69
C ILE A 58 3.62 -4.29 6.34
N ASN A 59 2.91 -3.19 6.60
CA ASN A 59 1.50 -3.07 6.26
C ASN A 59 1.29 -3.29 4.75
N ASN A 60 0.36 -4.20 4.41
CA ASN A 60 0.00 -4.59 3.05
C ASN A 60 -1.36 -4.02 2.59
N GLY A 61 -1.73 -2.85 3.10
CA GLY A 61 -2.98 -2.16 2.80
C GLY A 61 -3.79 -1.78 4.05
N GLY A 62 -4.73 -0.86 3.84
CA GLY A 62 -5.71 -0.47 4.86
C GLY A 62 -5.15 0.52 5.87
N LYS A 63 -4.80 0.03 7.08
CA LYS A 63 -4.62 0.85 8.29
C LYS A 63 -3.13 1.07 8.67
N PRO A 64 -2.32 1.84 7.92
CA PRO A 64 -0.88 1.99 8.19
C PRO A 64 -0.59 2.60 9.57
N VAL A 65 -1.43 3.55 10.01
CA VAL A 65 -1.34 4.13 11.36
C VAL A 65 -1.54 3.06 12.43
N ARG A 66 -2.61 2.25 12.33
CA ARG A 66 -2.88 1.16 13.28
C ARG A 66 -1.77 0.11 13.26
N CYS A 67 -1.29 -0.27 12.08
CA CYS A 67 -0.15 -1.18 11.95
C CYS A 67 1.08 -0.67 12.71
N HIS A 68 1.43 0.60 12.57
CA HIS A 68 2.55 1.20 13.30
C HIS A 68 2.31 1.19 14.82
N GLN A 69 1.11 1.52 15.28
CA GLN A 69 0.74 1.43 16.70
C GLN A 69 0.93 0.02 17.28
N LEU A 70 0.73 -1.01 16.47
CA LEU A 70 0.87 -2.43 16.85
C LEU A 70 2.30 -2.98 16.64
N GLY A 71 3.28 -2.12 16.38
CA GLY A 71 4.69 -2.51 16.26
C GLY A 71 5.19 -2.75 14.82
N GLY A 72 4.35 -2.49 13.81
CA GLY A 72 4.75 -2.56 12.41
C GLY A 72 5.92 -1.62 12.08
N ARG A 73 6.75 -2.04 11.12
CA ARG A 73 8.03 -1.40 10.73
C ARG A 73 8.04 -0.81 9.32
N GLY A 74 6.87 -0.72 8.70
CA GLY A 74 6.71 -0.09 7.40
C GLY A 74 5.32 -0.28 6.83
N TYR A 75 5.10 0.28 5.66
CA TYR A 75 3.87 0.12 4.90
C TYR A 75 4.17 0.19 3.41
N ILE A 76 3.31 -0.44 2.61
CA ILE A 76 3.35 -0.32 1.15
C ILE A 76 2.40 0.77 0.70
N THR A 77 2.84 1.53 -0.29
CA THR A 77 2.12 2.69 -0.80
C THR A 77 2.20 2.75 -2.31
N SER A 78 1.10 3.16 -2.93
CA SER A 78 1.04 3.49 -4.35
C SER A 78 1.43 4.95 -4.61
N THR A 79 1.29 5.83 -3.62
CA THR A 79 1.45 7.27 -3.81
C THR A 79 2.91 7.68 -4.02
N ALA A 80 3.85 6.88 -3.52
CA ALA A 80 5.28 7.12 -3.72
C ALA A 80 5.71 7.07 -5.19
N THR A 81 4.93 6.44 -6.08
CA THR A 81 5.21 6.48 -7.53
C THR A 81 4.93 7.83 -8.17
N ALA A 82 4.08 8.66 -7.55
CA ALA A 82 3.82 10.04 -7.95
C ALA A 82 4.58 11.05 -7.09
N TYR A 83 4.52 10.91 -5.76
CA TYR A 83 4.97 11.93 -4.83
C TYR A 83 5.50 11.35 -3.53
N ALA A 84 6.68 10.71 -3.60
CA ALA A 84 7.39 10.15 -2.46
C ALA A 84 7.56 11.08 -1.23
N PRO A 85 7.69 12.43 -1.36
CA PRO A 85 7.75 13.31 -0.19
C PRO A 85 6.52 13.21 0.74
N PHE A 86 5.33 12.95 0.21
CA PHE A 86 4.14 12.73 1.03
C PHE A 86 4.33 11.52 1.97
N ASP A 87 4.76 10.39 1.41
CA ASP A 87 4.99 9.15 2.16
C ASP A 87 6.12 9.29 3.19
N LEU A 88 7.20 10.00 2.87
CA LEU A 88 8.29 10.28 3.82
C LEU A 88 7.84 11.15 4.99
N ASN A 89 7.02 12.17 4.71
CA ASN A 89 6.45 13.04 5.76
C ASN A 89 5.48 12.25 6.64
N PHE A 90 4.62 11.42 6.03
CA PHE A 90 3.71 10.54 6.75
C PHE A 90 4.49 9.56 7.66
N TRP A 91 5.56 8.94 7.17
CA TRP A 91 6.42 8.08 7.98
C TRP A 91 7.06 8.84 9.15
N THR A 92 7.48 10.09 8.93
CA THR A 92 8.02 10.95 10.00
C THR A 92 6.99 11.19 11.12
N LEU A 93 5.70 11.37 10.77
CA LEU A 93 4.63 11.50 11.75
C LEU A 93 4.41 10.20 12.53
N LEU A 94 4.48 9.04 11.85
CA LEU A 94 4.36 7.73 12.50
C LEU A 94 5.50 7.50 13.52
N GLU A 95 6.75 7.74 13.12
CA GLU A 95 7.91 7.60 14.00
C GLU A 95 7.84 8.56 15.20
N ALA A 96 7.32 9.77 14.99
CA ALA A 96 7.04 10.73 16.06
C ALA A 96 5.79 10.38 16.91
N LYS A 97 5.10 9.26 16.60
CA LYS A 97 3.84 8.81 17.23
C LYS A 97 2.72 9.85 17.16
N LYS A 98 2.77 10.76 16.19
CA LYS A 98 1.73 11.77 15.91
C LYS A 98 0.60 11.14 15.10
N TYR A 99 -0.07 10.16 15.70
CA TYR A 99 -1.00 9.28 14.97
C TYR A 99 -2.23 10.00 14.44
N ASP A 100 -2.78 10.95 15.20
CA ASP A 100 -3.95 11.72 14.76
C ASP A 100 -3.60 12.62 13.56
N GLU A 101 -2.43 13.27 13.60
CA GLU A 101 -1.90 14.06 12.48
C GLU A 101 -1.65 13.16 11.25
N ALA A 102 -1.00 12.01 11.44
CA ALA A 102 -0.73 11.05 10.37
C ALA A 102 -2.03 10.54 9.72
N GLN A 103 -3.02 10.18 10.53
CA GLN A 103 -4.32 9.68 10.04
C GLN A 103 -5.05 10.78 9.27
N ALA A 104 -5.06 12.02 9.77
CA ALA A 104 -5.69 13.14 9.09
C ALA A 104 -5.05 13.44 7.72
N GLU A 105 -3.72 13.39 7.61
CA GLU A 105 -3.02 13.56 6.33
C GLU A 105 -3.35 12.45 5.33
N MET A 106 -3.40 11.19 5.79
CA MET A 106 -3.78 10.06 4.94
C MET A 106 -5.23 10.17 4.48
N ASP A 107 -6.16 10.45 5.40
CA ASP A 107 -7.59 10.58 5.10
C ASP A 107 -7.89 11.70 4.11
N LYS A 108 -7.18 12.83 4.23
CA LYS A 108 -7.26 13.94 3.28
C LYS A 108 -6.94 13.49 1.86
N VAL A 109 -5.87 12.72 1.67
CA VAL A 109 -5.48 12.20 0.35
C VAL A 109 -6.43 11.10 -0.11
N ASP A 110 -6.69 10.10 0.72
CA ASP A 110 -7.51 8.94 0.36
C ASP A 110 -8.96 9.32 0.02
N SER A 111 -9.52 10.33 0.69
CA SER A 111 -10.87 10.83 0.38
C SER A 111 -11.00 11.31 -1.07
N LYS A 112 -9.95 11.89 -1.63
CA LYS A 112 -9.92 12.38 -3.02
C LYS A 112 -9.77 11.26 -4.04
N PHE A 113 -9.04 10.21 -3.67
CA PHE A 113 -8.85 9.05 -4.54
C PHE A 113 -10.00 8.04 -4.48
N LYS A 114 -10.87 8.10 -3.47
CA LYS A 114 -11.85 7.04 -3.15
C LYS A 114 -12.67 6.61 -4.35
N ASP A 115 -13.39 7.54 -4.97
CA ASP A 115 -14.31 7.23 -6.07
C ASP A 115 -13.54 6.83 -7.34
N TRP A 116 -12.43 7.51 -7.60
CA TRP A 116 -11.56 7.19 -8.74
C TRP A 116 -10.97 5.78 -8.64
N ARG A 117 -10.53 5.35 -7.44
CA ARG A 117 -9.99 4.00 -7.21
C ARG A 117 -11.05 2.92 -7.43
N VAL A 118 -12.32 3.20 -7.09
CA VAL A 118 -13.44 2.29 -7.39
C VAL A 118 -13.60 2.14 -8.91
N LYS A 119 -13.72 3.25 -9.65
CA LYS A 119 -13.82 3.22 -11.12
C LYS A 119 -12.63 2.51 -11.77
N ASN A 120 -11.41 2.81 -11.34
CA ASN A 120 -10.20 2.19 -11.86
C ASN A 120 -10.19 0.66 -11.61
N LYS A 121 -10.65 0.21 -10.44
CA LYS A 121 -10.73 -1.22 -10.11
C LYS A 121 -11.75 -1.94 -11.00
N ASP A 122 -12.89 -1.29 -11.27
CA ASP A 122 -13.94 -1.86 -12.12
C ASP A 122 -13.53 -1.87 -13.61
N HIS A 123 -12.63 -0.98 -14.01
CA HIS A 123 -12.08 -0.92 -15.37
C HIS A 123 -11.12 -2.07 -15.69
N SER A 124 -10.17 -2.38 -14.78
CA SER A 124 -9.24 -3.49 -14.97
C SER A 124 -8.65 -3.98 -13.64
N GLY A 125 -8.38 -5.28 -13.53
CA GLY A 125 -7.87 -5.93 -12.32
C GLY A 125 -6.36 -5.74 -12.05
N GLY A 126 -5.67 -4.94 -12.86
CA GLY A 126 -4.23 -4.71 -12.75
C GLY A 126 -3.81 -3.60 -11.78
N TYR A 127 -2.51 -3.30 -11.80
CA TYR A 127 -1.91 -2.15 -11.11
C TYR A 127 -1.64 -0.98 -12.08
N GLN A 128 -2.51 -0.79 -13.07
CA GLN A 128 -2.41 0.27 -14.09
C GLN A 128 -2.34 1.67 -13.46
N HIS A 129 -3.00 1.88 -12.31
CA HIS A 129 -2.98 3.14 -11.57
C HIS A 129 -1.56 3.59 -11.19
N LEU A 130 -0.63 2.66 -10.89
CA LEU A 130 0.76 3.02 -10.55
C LEU A 130 1.46 3.68 -11.74
N LYS A 131 1.24 3.15 -12.95
CA LYS A 131 1.77 3.71 -14.20
C LYS A 131 1.06 5.01 -14.57
N ALA A 132 -0.25 5.11 -14.32
CA ALA A 132 -1.01 6.34 -14.49
C ALA A 132 -0.46 7.47 -13.60
N TYR A 133 -0.19 7.19 -12.33
CA TYR A 133 0.42 8.12 -11.38
C TYR A 133 1.77 8.64 -11.89
N MET A 134 2.64 7.73 -12.33
CA MET A 134 3.93 8.08 -12.93
C MET A 134 3.77 8.93 -14.20
N LYS A 135 2.82 8.59 -15.09
CA LYS A 135 2.55 9.35 -16.31
C LYS A 135 2.07 10.77 -15.99
N VAL A 136 1.18 10.94 -15.02
CA VAL A 136 0.67 12.27 -14.59
C VAL A 136 1.79 13.16 -14.06
N VAL A 137 2.83 12.61 -13.42
CA VAL A 137 3.99 13.39 -12.97
C VAL A 137 5.11 13.50 -14.01
N GLY A 138 4.87 13.06 -15.25
CA GLY A 138 5.81 13.18 -16.36
C GLY A 138 6.86 12.06 -16.45
N MET A 139 6.63 10.94 -15.77
CA MET A 139 7.45 9.73 -15.82
C MET A 139 6.71 8.64 -16.63
N ASP A 140 6.46 8.89 -17.91
CA ASP A 140 5.73 7.93 -18.75
C ASP A 140 6.54 6.64 -18.95
N CYS A 141 6.09 5.56 -18.31
CA CYS A 141 6.68 4.22 -18.39
C CYS A 141 5.91 3.30 -19.36
N GLY A 142 5.09 3.88 -20.24
CA GLY A 142 4.22 3.19 -21.17
C GLY A 142 3.03 2.48 -20.50
N GLU A 143 2.12 2.01 -21.34
CA GLU A 143 0.89 1.35 -20.92
C GLU A 143 1.13 -0.02 -20.26
N THR A 144 0.08 -0.59 -19.69
CA THR A 144 0.12 -1.94 -19.13
C THR A 144 0.20 -3.00 -20.22
N ARG A 145 0.72 -4.18 -19.86
CA ARG A 145 0.62 -5.36 -20.71
C ARG A 145 -0.67 -6.10 -20.40
N GLU A 146 -1.26 -6.73 -21.41
CA GLU A 146 -2.38 -7.65 -21.24
C GLU A 146 -2.05 -8.73 -20.19
N PRO A 147 -3.03 -9.14 -19.35
CA PRO A 147 -4.47 -8.86 -19.42
C PRO A 147 -4.91 -7.55 -18.73
N SER A 148 -3.98 -6.69 -18.30
CA SER A 148 -4.33 -5.41 -17.68
C SER A 148 -4.50 -4.34 -18.76
N HIS A 149 -5.69 -3.76 -18.85
CA HIS A 149 -5.98 -2.71 -19.82
C HIS A 149 -5.56 -1.33 -19.31
N TRP A 150 -5.17 -0.47 -20.24
CA TRP A 150 -4.86 0.93 -19.94
C TRP A 150 -6.13 1.72 -19.55
N LEU A 151 -5.97 2.80 -18.80
CA LEU A 151 -7.07 3.66 -18.34
C LEU A 151 -7.65 4.47 -19.51
N SER A 152 -8.95 4.78 -19.45
CA SER A 152 -9.57 5.72 -20.39
C SER A 152 -9.06 7.14 -20.20
N ASP A 153 -9.25 8.00 -21.21
CA ASP A 153 -8.87 9.41 -21.14
C ASP A 153 -9.60 10.13 -20.00
N GLU A 154 -10.88 9.82 -19.77
CA GLU A 154 -11.67 10.39 -18.67
C GLU A 154 -11.07 10.05 -17.31
N LEU A 155 -10.65 8.80 -17.08
CA LEU A 155 -10.00 8.40 -15.84
C LEU A 155 -8.62 9.06 -15.67
N MET A 156 -7.90 9.31 -16.77
CA MET A 156 -6.64 10.05 -16.73
C MET A 156 -6.85 11.53 -16.41
N ASP A 157 -7.91 12.15 -16.92
CA ASP A 157 -8.25 13.54 -16.62
C ASP A 157 -8.72 13.72 -15.17
N GLU A 158 -9.61 12.85 -14.69
CA GLU A 158 -10.01 12.83 -13.27
C GLU A 158 -8.79 12.69 -12.34
N LEU A 159 -7.82 11.85 -12.71
CA LEU A 159 -6.59 11.67 -11.95
C LEU A 159 -5.74 12.95 -11.89
N ARG A 160 -5.61 13.68 -13.00
CA ARG A 160 -4.89 14.97 -13.03
C ARG A 160 -5.57 16.00 -12.14
N ASP A 161 -6.89 16.05 -12.14
CA ASP A 161 -7.65 16.97 -11.28
C ASP A 161 -7.49 16.63 -9.80
N ILE A 162 -7.53 15.34 -9.43
CA ILE A 162 -7.23 14.90 -8.06
C ILE A 162 -5.84 15.37 -7.63
N PHE A 163 -4.82 15.20 -8.49
CA PHE A 163 -3.45 15.62 -8.17
C PHE A 163 -3.35 17.13 -7.98
N ARG A 164 -4.03 17.94 -8.81
CA ARG A 164 -4.10 19.40 -8.63
C ARG A 164 -4.77 19.77 -7.31
N GLU A 165 -5.88 19.14 -6.96
CA GLU A 165 -6.62 19.41 -5.72
C GLU A 165 -5.81 19.13 -4.45
N ILE A 166 -5.02 18.06 -4.44
CA ILE A 166 -4.16 17.70 -3.30
C ILE A 166 -2.77 18.37 -3.35
N GLY A 167 -2.51 19.21 -4.36
CA GLY A 167 -1.27 19.97 -4.50
C GLY A 167 -0.07 19.13 -4.95
N TRP A 168 -0.30 18.01 -5.63
CA TRP A 168 0.75 17.17 -6.18
C TRP A 168 1.17 17.61 -7.59
N PRO A 169 2.37 17.23 -8.04
CA PRO A 169 2.85 17.60 -9.37
C PRO A 169 1.96 17.05 -10.48
N VAL A 170 1.70 17.86 -11.51
CA VAL A 170 1.09 17.41 -12.76
C VAL A 170 1.96 17.91 -13.90
N LYS A 171 2.33 17.02 -14.82
CA LYS A 171 3.05 17.32 -16.05
C LYS A 171 2.19 16.92 -17.24
N GLY A 172 1.94 17.88 -18.11
CA GLY A 172 0.92 17.82 -19.15
C GLY A 172 0.13 19.11 -19.11
#